data_AF-A0A1Q3AZJ4-F1
#
_entry.id   AF-A0A1Q3AZJ4-F1
#
_cell.length_a   1.000
_cell.length_b   1.000
_cell.length_c   1.000
_cell.angle_alpha   90.00
_cell.angle_beta   90.00
_cell.angle_gamma   90.00
#
_symmetry.space_group_name_H-M   'P 1'
#
loop_
_entity.id
_entity.type
_entity.pdbx_description
1 polymer ?
#
loop_
_entity_poly.entity_id
_entity_poly.type
_entity_poly.pdbx_seq_one_letter_code
_entity_poly.pdbx_strand_id
1 'polypeptide(L)'
;MEDSREIGSSLRVAPPIHYVLKIESFSQLSEILRKTNVKRYESGEFEVGGYKWKLLLFPCGNEAEKEEAHISLYLAISNINSLPPRWEINAKFTFFIYDQIRDKFLTVYDGRMRRFHPLKTEWGFTQFLPLSVFNEISSGYLVDDCCSFGVEVFVNMGMGKVETLQILTEPKEKIFTWKIKGFTAKFDVLFSDVFTRYHHQWKLLVYPKGDSRAKGEELSLFLCLENCSSLQGRKLYAEFKLCVKNQLNDNHQVKEAYNWFCASCTDWSWSDFMSLEHLRDSSKGFIENDTLIVEVNIRRVCVTKISL
;
A
#
# COMPACT_ATOMS: atom_id res chain seq x y z
N MET A 1 19.21 30.68 8.43
CA MET A 1 20.15 29.88 7.61
C MET A 1 19.39 29.42 6.40
N GLU A 2 19.58 30.15 5.32
CA GLU A 2 18.92 29.94 4.04
C GLU A 2 19.71 28.87 3.30
N ASP A 3 19.25 27.62 3.38
CA ASP A 3 19.93 26.49 2.75
C ASP A 3 19.76 26.62 1.22
N SER A 4 20.84 27.01 0.54
CA SER A 4 20.92 27.37 -0.88
C SER A 4 20.98 26.13 -1.77
N ARG A 5 19.87 25.39 -1.89
CA ARG A 5 19.65 24.50 -3.03
C ARG A 5 19.02 25.26 -4.18
N GLU A 6 19.68 25.22 -5.33
CA GLU A 6 19.36 25.92 -6.57
C GLU A 6 17.97 25.51 -7.11
N ILE A 7 17.28 26.48 -7.71
CA ILE A 7 16.08 26.23 -8.50
C ILE A 7 16.51 25.37 -9.70
N GLY A 8 15.96 24.15 -9.79
CA GLY A 8 16.21 23.25 -10.90
C GLY A 8 15.31 23.60 -12.08
N SER A 9 15.86 23.50 -13.29
CA SER A 9 15.07 23.50 -14.52
C SER A 9 15.49 22.35 -15.44
N SER A 10 14.54 21.80 -16.19
CA SER A 10 14.81 20.73 -17.16
C SER A 10 13.75 20.71 -18.27
N LEU A 11 14.09 20.13 -19.43
CA LEU A 11 13.14 19.92 -20.52
C LEU A 11 12.49 18.55 -20.43
N ARG A 12 11.16 18.50 -20.57
CA ARG A 12 10.35 17.29 -20.52
C ARG A 12 9.41 17.19 -21.71
N VAL A 13 9.32 16.02 -22.34
CA VAL A 13 8.38 15.79 -23.45
C VAL A 13 6.94 15.61 -22.92
N ALA A 14 6.76 14.87 -21.84
CA ALA A 14 5.45 14.60 -21.28
C ALA A 14 4.77 15.88 -20.72
N PRO A 15 3.47 16.10 -20.98
CA PRO A 15 2.73 17.23 -20.44
C PRO A 15 2.52 17.08 -18.92
N PRO A 16 2.25 18.17 -18.18
CA PRO A 16 1.91 18.13 -16.76
C PRO A 16 0.64 17.31 -16.51
N ILE A 17 0.67 16.45 -15.49
CA ILE A 17 -0.42 15.49 -15.23
C ILE A 17 -1.65 16.10 -14.54
N HIS A 18 -1.51 17.24 -13.84
CA HIS A 18 -2.58 17.76 -12.98
C HIS A 18 -3.34 18.93 -13.58
N TYR A 19 -2.66 19.94 -14.11
CA TYR A 19 -3.35 21.13 -14.64
C TYR A 19 -2.54 21.86 -15.71
N VAL A 20 -3.23 22.31 -16.75
CA VAL A 20 -2.71 23.18 -17.82
C VAL A 20 -3.64 24.37 -17.98
N LEU A 21 -3.08 25.58 -17.88
CA LEU A 21 -3.71 26.82 -18.29
C LEU A 21 -3.24 27.17 -19.70
N LYS A 22 -4.15 27.07 -20.67
CA LYS A 22 -3.93 27.57 -22.04
C LYS A 22 -4.49 28.98 -22.16
N ILE A 23 -3.72 29.87 -22.77
CA ILE A 23 -4.10 31.25 -23.04
C ILE A 23 -4.01 31.44 -24.54
N GLU A 24 -5.12 31.80 -25.17
CA GLU A 24 -5.23 31.98 -26.63
C GLU A 24 -5.05 33.44 -27.08
N SER A 25 -4.94 34.38 -26.12
CA SER A 25 -4.74 35.80 -26.39
C SER A 25 -4.00 36.46 -25.22
N PHE A 26 -2.70 36.20 -25.11
CA PHE A 26 -1.88 36.66 -23.98
C PHE A 26 -1.77 38.18 -23.92
N SER A 27 -1.64 38.84 -25.06
CA SER A 27 -1.59 40.30 -25.17
C SER A 27 -2.86 40.94 -24.61
N GLN A 28 -4.04 40.43 -24.98
CA GLN A 28 -5.33 40.92 -24.51
C GLN A 28 -5.50 40.67 -23.00
N LEU A 29 -5.14 39.48 -22.51
CA LEU A 29 -5.15 39.19 -21.07
C LEU A 29 -4.30 40.21 -20.30
N SER A 30 -3.07 40.44 -20.76
CA SER A 30 -2.13 41.39 -20.15
C SER A 30 -2.67 42.82 -20.17
N GLU A 31 -3.29 43.23 -21.28
CA GLU A 31 -3.91 44.54 -21.41
C GLU A 31 -5.10 44.72 -20.46
N ILE A 32 -5.99 43.72 -20.37
CA ILE A 32 -7.15 43.73 -19.47
C ILE A 32 -6.68 43.86 -18.02
N LEU A 33 -5.73 43.02 -17.58
CA LEU A 33 -5.18 43.06 -16.23
C LEU A 33 -4.59 44.44 -15.89
N ARG A 34 -3.86 45.04 -16.82
CA ARG A 34 -3.33 46.41 -16.66
C ARG A 34 -4.46 47.45 -16.56
N LYS A 35 -5.44 47.41 -17.47
CA LYS A 35 -6.57 48.36 -17.50
C LYS A 35 -7.43 48.29 -16.24
N THR A 36 -7.61 47.10 -15.68
CA THR A 36 -8.41 46.89 -14.46
C THR A 36 -7.60 47.00 -13.18
N ASN A 37 -6.29 47.29 -13.26
CA ASN A 37 -5.36 47.30 -12.12
C ASN A 37 -5.37 45.98 -11.30
N VAL A 38 -5.57 44.85 -11.99
CA VAL A 38 -5.51 43.51 -11.41
C VAL A 38 -4.13 42.93 -11.72
N LYS A 39 -3.38 42.53 -10.68
CA LYS A 39 -1.97 42.13 -10.84
C LYS A 39 -1.77 40.74 -11.46
N ARG A 40 -2.76 39.86 -11.33
CA ARG A 40 -2.63 38.44 -11.67
C ARG A 40 -3.92 37.86 -12.22
N TYR A 41 -3.77 36.85 -13.05
CA TYR A 41 -4.85 35.96 -13.42
C TYR A 41 -4.90 34.77 -12.45
N GLU A 42 -6.09 34.40 -11.99
CA GLU A 42 -6.32 33.20 -11.18
C GLU A 42 -7.04 32.15 -12.03
N SER A 43 -6.48 30.94 -12.10
CA SER A 43 -7.09 29.86 -12.86
C SER A 43 -8.37 29.32 -12.22
N GLY A 44 -9.07 28.46 -12.95
CA GLY A 44 -10.05 27.54 -12.38
C GLY A 44 -9.42 26.62 -11.32
N GLU A 45 -10.26 26.03 -10.47
CA GLU A 45 -9.83 25.08 -9.45
C GLU A 45 -9.51 23.72 -10.05
N PHE A 46 -8.50 23.05 -9.51
CA PHE A 46 -8.21 21.64 -9.80
C PHE A 46 -7.88 20.89 -8.50
N GLU A 47 -8.15 19.59 -8.46
CA GLU A 47 -8.04 18.79 -7.24
C GLU A 47 -6.84 17.84 -7.28
N VAL A 48 -6.00 17.88 -6.25
CA VAL A 48 -4.88 16.96 -6.06
C VAL A 48 -4.74 16.63 -4.59
N GLY A 49 -4.64 15.34 -4.27
CA GLY A 49 -4.49 14.85 -2.89
C GLY A 49 -5.65 15.22 -1.96
N GLY A 50 -6.87 15.34 -2.50
CA GLY A 50 -8.07 15.74 -1.75
C GLY A 50 -8.17 17.24 -1.44
N TYR A 51 -7.28 18.06 -2.02
CA TYR A 51 -7.29 19.51 -1.84
C TYR A 51 -7.48 20.22 -3.18
N LYS A 52 -8.16 21.37 -3.12
CA LYS A 52 -8.38 22.23 -4.29
C LYS A 52 -7.26 23.26 -4.41
N TRP A 53 -6.77 23.44 -5.62
CA TRP A 53 -5.66 24.30 -5.96
C TRP A 53 -6.02 25.25 -7.09
N LYS A 54 -5.32 26.38 -7.17
CA LYS A 54 -5.34 27.31 -8.30
C LYS A 54 -3.92 27.63 -8.74
N LEU A 55 -3.74 27.78 -10.04
CA LEU A 55 -2.55 28.38 -10.63
C LEU A 55 -2.75 29.90 -10.71
N LEU A 56 -1.82 30.65 -10.16
CA LEU A 56 -1.79 32.11 -10.23
C LEU A 56 -0.70 32.53 -11.21
N LEU A 57 -1.08 33.29 -12.23
CA LEU A 57 -0.18 33.81 -13.26
C LEU A 57 -0.05 35.33 -13.12
N PHE A 58 1.19 35.79 -13.01
CA PHE A 58 1.54 37.21 -13.07
C PHE A 58 2.29 37.47 -14.38
N PRO A 59 1.59 37.94 -15.43
CA PRO A 59 2.19 38.07 -16.76
C PRO A 59 3.18 39.23 -16.87
N CYS A 60 3.18 40.19 -15.94
CA CYS A 60 4.08 41.35 -15.94
C CYS A 60 4.97 41.40 -14.68
N GLY A 61 5.10 40.29 -13.96
CA GLY A 61 5.80 40.22 -12.68
C GLY A 61 5.02 40.83 -11.50
N ASN A 62 5.59 40.75 -10.30
CA ASN A 62 4.97 41.21 -9.05
C ASN A 62 5.63 42.46 -8.44
N GLU A 63 6.74 42.95 -9.02
CA GLU A 63 7.52 44.07 -8.46
C GLU A 63 7.79 45.13 -9.54
N ALA A 64 7.47 46.39 -9.23
CA ALA A 64 7.54 47.52 -10.14
C ALA A 64 8.94 48.15 -10.29
N GLU A 65 10.01 47.52 -9.78
CA GLU A 65 11.30 48.20 -9.57
C GLU A 65 12.56 47.35 -9.86
N LYS A 66 12.50 46.35 -10.76
CA LYS A 66 13.73 45.66 -11.23
C LYS A 66 13.90 45.80 -12.73
N GLU A 67 15.15 45.93 -13.14
CA GLU A 67 15.59 46.22 -14.52
C GLU A 67 15.14 45.16 -15.55
N GLU A 68 14.68 43.98 -15.11
CA GLU A 68 14.16 42.92 -15.98
C GLU A 68 12.84 42.34 -15.47
N ALA A 69 11.78 42.53 -16.25
CA ALA A 69 10.46 41.99 -15.94
C ALA A 69 10.38 40.48 -16.19
N HIS A 70 9.64 39.75 -15.35
CA HIS A 70 9.55 38.29 -15.38
C HIS A 70 8.09 37.83 -15.33
N ILE A 71 7.78 36.71 -15.98
CA ILE A 71 6.58 35.92 -15.64
C ILE A 71 6.78 35.34 -14.25
N SER A 72 5.75 35.42 -13.40
CA SER A 72 5.71 34.71 -12.10
C SER A 72 4.57 33.71 -12.06
N LEU A 73 4.82 32.55 -11.45
CA LEU A 73 3.82 31.50 -11.24
C LEU A 73 3.75 31.12 -9.77
N TYR A 74 2.53 31.01 -9.25
CA TYR A 74 2.28 30.53 -7.89
C TYR A 74 1.19 29.47 -7.88
N LEU A 75 1.30 28.57 -6.92
CA LEU A 75 0.29 27.59 -6.56
C LEU A 75 -0.39 28.10 -5.29
N ALA A 76 -1.70 28.21 -5.34
CA ALA A 76 -2.52 28.63 -4.22
C ALA A 76 -3.47 27.50 -3.82
N ILE A 77 -3.63 27.31 -2.52
CA ILE A 77 -4.73 26.48 -2.03
C ILE A 77 -6.04 27.27 -2.10
N SER A 78 -7.10 26.61 -2.58
CA SER A 78 -8.43 27.18 -2.67
C SER A 78 -9.37 26.60 -1.62
N ASN A 79 -10.58 27.16 -1.55
CA ASN A 79 -11.62 26.75 -0.63
C ASN A 79 -11.13 26.62 0.84
N ILE A 80 -10.30 27.57 1.29
CA ILE A 80 -9.72 27.55 2.65
C ILE A 80 -10.79 27.49 3.76
N ASN A 81 -12.00 27.96 3.47
CA ASN A 81 -13.13 27.98 4.40
C ASN A 81 -13.70 26.58 4.69
N SER A 82 -13.44 25.59 3.83
CA SER A 82 -13.84 24.20 4.06
C SER A 82 -12.80 23.39 4.83
N LEU A 83 -11.63 23.98 5.14
CA LEU A 83 -10.55 23.31 5.86
C LEU A 83 -10.69 23.50 7.38
N PRO A 84 -10.27 22.53 8.20
CA PRO A 84 -10.35 22.64 9.64
C PRO A 84 -9.49 23.79 10.17
N PRO A 85 -9.83 24.40 11.33
CA PRO A 85 -9.00 25.41 11.96
C PRO A 85 -7.57 24.88 12.17
N ARG A 86 -6.56 25.70 11.84
CA ARG A 86 -5.12 25.34 11.92
C ARG A 86 -4.69 24.17 11.02
N TRP A 87 -5.36 24.00 9.87
CA TRP A 87 -4.94 23.04 8.86
C TRP A 87 -3.49 23.28 8.40
N GLU A 88 -2.83 22.18 8.03
CA GLU A 88 -1.50 22.20 7.45
C GLU A 88 -1.41 21.18 6.33
N ILE A 89 -0.92 21.63 5.19
CA ILE A 89 -0.79 20.79 3.99
C ILE A 89 0.64 20.92 3.50
N ASN A 90 1.35 19.80 3.42
CA ASN A 90 2.70 19.77 2.90
C ASN A 90 2.65 19.28 1.45
N ALA A 91 3.13 20.09 0.52
CA ALA A 91 3.13 19.72 -0.89
C ALA A 91 4.44 20.12 -1.58
N LYS A 92 4.87 19.30 -2.55
CA LYS A 92 5.84 19.69 -3.58
C LYS A 92 5.09 20.07 -4.84
N PHE A 93 5.66 20.95 -5.64
CA PHE A 93 5.10 21.27 -6.95
C PHE A 93 6.19 21.54 -7.97
N THR A 94 5.84 21.36 -9.24
CA THR A 94 6.66 21.69 -10.40
C THR A 94 5.80 22.52 -11.34
N PHE A 95 6.31 23.64 -11.83
CA PHE A 95 5.65 24.42 -12.87
C PHE A 95 6.23 24.11 -14.24
N PHE A 96 5.40 24.34 -15.26
CA PHE A 96 5.68 24.03 -16.64
C PHE A 96 5.35 25.22 -17.52
N ILE A 97 6.14 25.42 -18.57
CA ILE A 97 5.76 26.25 -19.72
C ILE A 97 6.04 25.48 -21.00
N TYR A 98 5.09 25.52 -21.93
CA TYR A 98 5.16 24.76 -23.17
C TYR A 98 5.97 25.51 -24.23
N ASP A 99 7.04 24.89 -24.72
CA ASP A 99 7.77 25.27 -25.92
C ASP A 99 7.08 24.62 -27.13
N GLN A 100 6.32 25.45 -27.84
CA GLN A 100 5.47 25.07 -28.97
C GLN A 100 6.28 24.75 -30.24
N ILE A 101 7.54 25.19 -30.32
CA ILE A 101 8.42 24.94 -31.46
C ILE A 101 9.07 23.57 -31.35
N ARG A 102 9.50 23.20 -30.13
CA ARG A 102 10.23 21.94 -29.87
C ARG A 102 9.33 20.83 -29.35
N ASP A 103 8.04 21.11 -29.16
CA ASP A 103 7.04 20.20 -28.58
C ASP A 103 7.52 19.59 -27.24
N LYS A 104 7.93 20.49 -26.34
CA LYS A 104 8.50 20.15 -25.03
C LYS A 104 8.03 21.14 -23.98
N PHE A 105 8.17 20.77 -22.72
CA PHE A 105 7.90 21.64 -21.58
C PHE A 105 9.20 21.97 -20.86
N LEU A 106 9.46 23.26 -20.66
CA LEU A 106 10.41 23.69 -19.64
C LEU A 106 9.75 23.51 -18.27
N THR A 107 10.44 22.77 -17.41
CA THR A 107 10.02 22.47 -16.04
C THR A 107 10.84 23.29 -15.07
N VAL A 108 10.21 23.83 -14.02
CA VAL A 108 10.89 24.58 -12.96
C VAL A 108 10.41 24.08 -11.60
N TYR A 109 11.35 23.70 -10.74
CA TYR A 109 11.09 23.17 -9.41
C TYR A 109 12.24 23.47 -8.45
N ASP A 110 12.00 23.44 -7.14
CA ASP A 110 13.04 23.58 -6.11
C ASP A 110 13.22 22.33 -5.24
N GLY A 111 12.40 21.29 -5.49
CA GLY A 111 12.39 20.03 -4.75
C GLY A 111 11.95 20.15 -3.28
N ARG A 112 11.59 21.34 -2.81
CA ARG A 112 11.26 21.63 -1.41
C ARG A 112 9.83 21.23 -1.10
N MET A 113 9.64 20.59 0.04
CA MET A 113 8.30 20.44 0.60
C MET A 113 7.84 21.81 1.12
N ARG A 114 6.75 22.34 0.57
CA ARG A 114 6.17 23.61 0.97
C ARG A 114 5.02 23.36 1.93
N ARG A 115 5.06 24.02 3.08
CA ARG A 115 4.01 23.97 4.10
C ARG A 115 3.01 25.08 3.81
N PHE A 116 1.81 24.70 3.42
CA PHE A 116 0.65 25.56 3.29
C PHE A 116 -0.08 25.59 4.63
N HIS A 117 -0.48 26.78 5.07
CA HIS A 117 -1.24 27.00 6.30
C HIS A 117 -2.01 28.33 6.21
N PRO A 118 -2.91 28.68 7.16
CA PRO A 118 -3.75 29.87 7.06
C PRO A 118 -3.03 31.21 6.83
N LEU A 119 -1.76 31.33 7.22
CA LEU A 119 -0.95 32.54 7.03
C LEU A 119 -0.04 32.46 5.78
N LYS A 120 0.03 31.31 5.12
CA LYS A 120 0.84 31.07 3.93
C LYS A 120 0.13 30.08 3.01
N THR A 121 -0.79 30.60 2.20
CA THR A 121 -1.65 29.84 1.28
C THR A 121 -1.09 29.75 -0.14
N GLU A 122 -0.03 30.50 -0.44
CA GLU A 122 0.55 30.65 -1.78
C GLU A 122 2.07 30.42 -1.75
N TRP A 123 2.55 29.59 -2.68
CA TRP A 123 3.97 29.32 -2.90
C TRP A 123 4.27 29.30 -4.41
N GLY A 124 5.42 29.84 -4.82
CA GLY A 124 5.72 29.98 -6.25
C GLY A 124 7.10 30.57 -6.52
N PHE A 125 7.32 30.93 -7.78
CA PHE A 125 8.55 31.54 -8.27
C PHE A 125 8.27 32.94 -8.79
N THR A 126 8.81 33.96 -8.12
CA THR A 126 8.70 35.36 -8.54
C THR A 126 9.39 35.60 -9.89
N GLN A 127 10.52 34.92 -10.12
CA GLN A 127 11.28 34.97 -11.37
C GLN A 127 11.21 33.61 -12.06
N PHE A 128 10.01 33.22 -12.54
CA PHE A 128 9.81 31.93 -13.19
C PHE A 128 10.45 31.90 -14.59
N LEU A 129 10.21 32.94 -15.40
CA LEU A 129 10.78 33.07 -16.74
C LEU A 129 10.94 34.56 -17.09
N PRO A 130 12.13 35.01 -17.55
CA PRO A 130 12.30 36.38 -18.02
C PRO A 130 11.33 36.72 -19.15
N LEU A 131 10.75 37.92 -19.14
CA LEU A 131 9.83 38.33 -20.21
C LEU A 131 10.51 38.49 -21.57
N SER A 132 11.81 38.83 -21.59
CA SER A 132 12.60 38.84 -22.82
C SER A 132 12.58 37.46 -23.47
N VAL A 133 12.95 36.42 -22.72
CA VAL A 133 12.95 35.02 -23.17
C VAL A 133 11.54 34.54 -23.53
N PHE A 134 10.51 34.91 -22.77
CA PHE A 134 9.13 34.53 -23.07
C PHE A 134 8.63 35.10 -24.40
N ASN A 135 8.98 36.36 -24.71
CA ASN A 135 8.55 37.06 -25.93
C ASN A 135 9.44 36.77 -27.15
N GLU A 136 10.60 36.15 -26.96
CA GLU A 136 11.47 35.73 -28.06
C GLU A 136 10.82 34.61 -28.87
N ILE A 137 10.61 34.86 -30.16
CA ILE A 137 10.00 33.89 -31.09
C ILE A 137 10.76 32.56 -31.07
N SER A 138 12.09 32.58 -31.01
CA SER A 138 12.95 31.38 -30.98
C SER A 138 12.81 30.52 -29.73
N SER A 139 12.27 31.08 -28.64
CA SER A 139 12.04 30.37 -27.39
C SER A 139 10.79 29.48 -27.45
N GLY A 140 9.83 29.79 -28.34
CA GLY A 140 8.65 28.95 -28.58
C GLY A 140 7.59 28.99 -27.50
N TYR A 141 7.74 29.83 -26.46
CA TYR A 141 6.79 29.91 -25.35
C TYR A 141 5.52 30.70 -25.67
N LEU A 142 5.66 31.77 -26.46
CA LEU A 142 4.55 32.58 -26.99
C LEU A 142 4.57 32.48 -28.53
N VAL A 143 3.57 31.82 -29.10
CA VAL A 143 3.42 31.63 -30.56
C VAL A 143 2.00 32.03 -30.92
N ASP A 144 1.83 32.90 -31.93
CA ASP A 144 0.53 33.42 -32.36
C ASP A 144 -0.33 33.97 -31.20
N ASP A 145 0.32 34.71 -30.28
CA ASP A 145 -0.29 35.25 -29.04
C ASP A 145 -0.85 34.18 -28.07
N CYS A 146 -0.52 32.92 -28.31
CA CYS A 146 -0.93 31.77 -27.50
C CYS A 146 0.23 31.24 -26.65
N CYS A 147 -0.05 30.85 -25.41
CA CYS A 147 0.91 30.19 -24.52
C CYS A 147 0.23 29.20 -23.58
N SER A 148 1.00 28.26 -23.02
CA SER A 148 0.47 27.27 -22.06
C SER A 148 1.38 27.12 -20.85
N PHE A 149 0.80 27.29 -19.67
CA PHE A 149 1.43 27.06 -18.37
C PHE A 149 0.85 25.82 -17.71
N GLY A 150 1.66 25.12 -16.92
CA GLY A 150 1.20 23.92 -16.24
C GLY A 150 1.73 23.79 -14.83
N VAL A 151 1.10 22.90 -14.07
CA VAL A 151 1.54 22.57 -12.72
C VAL A 151 1.29 21.10 -12.40
N GLU A 152 2.25 20.51 -11.69
CA GLU A 152 2.09 19.23 -11.03
C GLU A 152 2.26 19.41 -9.52
N VAL A 153 1.36 18.82 -8.74
CA VAL A 153 1.37 18.91 -7.28
C VAL A 153 1.52 17.51 -6.70
N PHE A 154 2.38 17.36 -5.70
CA PHE A 154 2.50 16.16 -4.90
C PHE A 154 2.18 16.50 -3.46
N VAL A 155 1.03 16.06 -2.98
CA VAL A 155 0.58 16.29 -1.60
C VAL A 155 1.08 15.17 -0.71
N ASN A 156 1.77 15.53 0.36
CA ASN A 156 2.17 14.60 1.40
C ASN A 156 0.99 14.36 2.37
N MET A 157 0.30 13.23 2.21
CA MET A 157 -0.88 12.88 3.01
C MET A 157 -0.56 12.28 4.39
N GLY A 158 0.70 12.25 4.83
CA GLY A 158 1.13 11.68 6.12
C GLY A 158 1.91 10.37 5.97
N MET A 159 2.11 9.65 7.08
CA MET A 159 2.79 8.35 7.06
C MET A 159 2.12 7.45 6.03
N GLY A 160 2.91 6.90 5.10
CA GLY A 160 2.41 5.91 4.16
C GLY A 160 1.89 4.66 4.90
N LYS A 161 1.28 3.74 4.17
CA LYS A 161 0.84 2.45 4.74
C LYS A 161 2.01 1.77 5.47
N VAL A 162 1.80 1.39 6.72
CA VAL A 162 2.79 0.66 7.51
C VAL A 162 2.39 -0.81 7.57
N GLU A 163 3.30 -1.69 7.15
CA GLU A 163 3.16 -3.13 7.37
C GLU A 163 4.00 -3.54 8.58
N THR A 164 3.37 -4.22 9.54
CA THR A 164 4.03 -4.80 10.71
C THR A 164 3.98 -6.32 10.61
N LEU A 165 5.14 -6.95 10.77
CA LEU A 165 5.29 -8.40 10.87
C LEU A 165 5.50 -8.77 12.34
N GLN A 166 4.67 -9.67 12.86
CA GLN A 166 4.77 -10.16 14.23
C GLN A 166 4.87 -11.69 14.27
N ILE A 167 5.92 -12.20 14.90
CA ILE A 167 6.05 -13.62 15.22
C ILE A 167 5.46 -13.83 16.62
N LEU A 168 4.37 -14.59 16.69
CA LEU A 168 3.71 -14.96 17.92
C LEU A 168 4.23 -16.33 18.38
N THR A 169 4.82 -16.37 19.58
CA THR A 169 5.25 -17.57 20.29
C THR A 169 4.63 -17.57 21.69
N GLU A 170 4.38 -18.75 22.27
CA GLU A 170 3.95 -18.84 23.67
C GLU A 170 5.05 -19.48 24.52
N PRO A 171 5.27 -19.03 25.77
CA PRO A 171 6.31 -19.57 26.64
C PRO A 171 6.01 -20.98 27.14
N LYS A 172 4.75 -21.41 27.11
CA LYS A 172 4.34 -22.78 27.44
C LYS A 172 3.71 -23.44 26.23
N GLU A 173 4.14 -24.67 25.95
CA GLU A 173 3.50 -25.51 24.96
C GLU A 173 2.05 -25.77 25.40
N LYS A 174 1.09 -25.44 24.52
CA LYS A 174 -0.30 -25.87 24.70
C LYS A 174 -0.65 -26.82 23.58
N ILE A 175 -1.15 -27.97 23.98
CA ILE A 175 -1.50 -29.06 23.09
C ILE A 175 -3.02 -29.09 22.99
N PHE A 176 -3.54 -29.12 21.77
CA PHE A 176 -4.92 -29.49 21.54
C PHE A 176 -4.98 -30.99 21.31
N THR A 177 -5.82 -31.69 22.08
CA THR A 177 -5.98 -33.15 22.04
C THR A 177 -7.38 -33.51 21.58
N TRP A 178 -7.47 -34.36 20.57
CA TRP A 178 -8.71 -34.86 20.01
C TRP A 178 -8.79 -36.38 20.16
N LYS A 179 -9.85 -36.87 20.83
CA LYS A 179 -10.11 -38.29 21.03
C LYS A 179 -11.22 -38.76 20.09
N ILE A 180 -10.90 -39.67 19.19
CA ILE A 180 -11.80 -40.20 18.17
C ILE A 180 -12.24 -41.60 18.60
N LYS A 181 -13.44 -41.70 19.16
CA LYS A 181 -14.04 -42.98 19.57
C LYS A 181 -14.67 -43.70 18.38
N GLY A 182 -14.72 -45.03 18.44
CA GLY A 182 -15.29 -45.84 17.36
C GLY A 182 -14.44 -45.79 16.09
N PHE A 183 -13.12 -45.63 16.23
CA PHE A 183 -12.22 -45.23 15.15
C PHE A 183 -12.16 -46.27 14.03
N THR A 184 -12.15 -47.55 14.38
CA THR A 184 -12.01 -48.66 13.42
C THR A 184 -13.15 -48.72 12.41
N ALA A 185 -14.34 -48.22 12.77
CA ALA A 185 -15.50 -48.15 11.91
C ALA A 185 -15.55 -46.90 11.00
N LYS A 186 -14.57 -45.98 11.08
CA LYS A 186 -14.55 -44.73 10.31
C LYS A 186 -13.86 -44.93 8.94
N PHE A 187 -14.43 -44.31 7.91
CA PHE A 187 -13.94 -44.39 6.53
C PHE A 187 -13.77 -43.00 5.91
N ASP A 188 -14.75 -42.13 6.12
CA ASP A 188 -14.71 -40.75 5.63
C ASP A 188 -13.75 -39.87 6.43
N VAL A 189 -13.44 -38.70 5.84
CA VAL A 189 -12.68 -37.65 6.52
C VAL A 189 -13.40 -37.21 7.80
N LEU A 190 -12.62 -37.08 8.87
CA LEU A 190 -13.08 -36.65 10.17
C LEU A 190 -12.52 -35.26 10.46
N PHE A 191 -13.33 -34.41 11.08
CA PHE A 191 -12.94 -33.07 11.52
C PHE A 191 -13.03 -33.00 13.05
N SER A 192 -12.02 -32.37 13.67
CA SER A 192 -12.12 -32.00 15.08
C SER A 192 -13.05 -30.81 15.27
N ASP A 193 -13.38 -30.53 16.53
CA ASP A 193 -13.88 -29.21 16.91
C ASP A 193 -12.86 -28.12 16.55
N VAL A 194 -13.36 -26.92 16.28
CA VAL A 194 -12.52 -25.76 16.00
C VAL A 194 -11.89 -25.27 17.30
N PHE A 195 -10.58 -25.01 17.28
CA PHE A 195 -9.84 -24.46 18.40
C PHE A 195 -9.09 -23.18 18.01
N THR A 196 -8.98 -22.24 18.95
CA THR A 196 -8.34 -20.94 18.71
C THR A 196 -6.91 -20.94 19.25
N ARG A 197 -5.96 -20.57 18.40
CA ARG A 197 -4.53 -20.44 18.74
C ARG A 197 -3.92 -19.28 17.95
N TYR A 198 -3.16 -18.42 18.64
CA TYR A 198 -2.59 -17.19 18.04
C TYR A 198 -3.63 -16.30 17.34
N HIS A 199 -4.83 -16.18 17.91
CA HIS A 199 -5.97 -15.44 17.34
C HIS A 199 -6.52 -15.99 16.01
N HIS A 200 -6.13 -17.21 15.63
CA HIS A 200 -6.62 -17.91 14.45
C HIS A 200 -7.37 -19.18 14.85
N GLN A 201 -8.39 -19.52 14.05
CA GLN A 201 -9.22 -20.71 14.23
C GLN A 201 -8.66 -21.86 13.41
N TRP A 202 -8.39 -22.97 14.07
CA TRP A 202 -7.77 -24.16 13.49
C TRP A 202 -8.66 -25.38 13.72
N LYS A 203 -8.50 -26.40 12.88
CA LYS A 203 -9.06 -27.73 13.09
C LYS A 203 -8.11 -28.82 12.60
N LEU A 204 -8.27 -30.02 13.12
CA LEU A 204 -7.58 -31.21 12.63
C LEU A 204 -8.47 -31.97 11.65
N LEU A 205 -7.84 -32.53 10.62
CA LEU A 205 -8.47 -33.43 9.67
C LEU A 205 -7.76 -34.79 9.74
N VAL A 206 -8.53 -35.86 9.92
CA VAL A 206 -8.02 -37.23 9.90
C VAL A 206 -8.71 -37.97 8.77
N TYR A 207 -7.93 -38.63 7.93
CA TYR A 207 -8.41 -39.61 6.96
C TYR A 207 -8.05 -41.01 7.49
N PRO A 208 -9.01 -41.73 8.12
CA PRO A 208 -8.74 -43.00 8.81
C PRO A 208 -8.14 -44.09 7.91
N LYS A 209 -8.37 -43.98 6.60
CA LYS A 209 -7.86 -44.90 5.58
C LYS A 209 -7.07 -44.17 4.49
N GLY A 210 -6.47 -43.03 4.83
CA GLY A 210 -5.66 -42.27 3.90
C GLY A 210 -6.46 -41.35 2.98
N ASP A 211 -5.84 -40.25 2.57
CA ASP A 211 -6.35 -39.35 1.56
C ASP A 211 -6.17 -39.94 0.14
N SER A 212 -6.38 -39.13 -0.88
CA SER A 212 -6.22 -39.56 -2.28
C SER A 212 -4.83 -40.11 -2.65
N ARG A 213 -3.78 -39.78 -1.90
CA ARG A 213 -2.39 -40.15 -2.22
C ARG A 213 -1.93 -41.41 -1.50
N ALA A 214 -2.57 -41.80 -0.40
CA ALA A 214 -2.16 -42.95 0.42
C ALA A 214 -3.35 -43.85 0.82
N LYS A 215 -4.36 -43.90 -0.05
CA LYS A 215 -5.64 -44.57 0.20
C LYS A 215 -5.45 -46.06 0.52
N GLY A 216 -5.90 -46.47 1.70
CA GLY A 216 -5.92 -47.85 2.18
C GLY A 216 -4.62 -48.32 2.82
N GLU A 217 -3.56 -47.52 2.77
CA GLU A 217 -2.22 -47.91 3.22
C GLU A 217 -1.78 -47.11 4.45
N GLU A 218 -2.03 -45.81 4.45
CA GLU A 218 -1.58 -44.88 5.50
C GLU A 218 -2.75 -44.13 6.15
N LEU A 219 -2.57 -43.72 7.40
CA LEU A 219 -3.37 -42.67 8.04
C LEU A 219 -2.89 -41.31 7.54
N SER A 220 -3.80 -40.45 7.08
CA SER A 220 -3.46 -39.05 6.79
C SER A 220 -3.97 -38.12 7.87
N LEU A 221 -3.18 -37.11 8.22
CA LEU A 221 -3.47 -36.20 9.32
C LEU A 221 -3.02 -34.79 8.95
N PHE A 222 -3.95 -33.83 8.94
CA PHE A 222 -3.72 -32.44 8.55
C PHE A 222 -4.14 -31.43 9.61
N LEU A 223 -3.43 -30.30 9.62
CA LEU A 223 -3.87 -29.08 10.30
C LEU A 223 -4.50 -28.16 9.24
N CYS A 224 -5.65 -27.59 9.57
CA CYS A 224 -6.38 -26.66 8.70
C CYS A 224 -6.66 -25.34 9.41
N LEU A 225 -6.50 -24.25 8.67
CA LEU A 225 -6.90 -22.91 9.05
C LEU A 225 -8.33 -22.67 8.56
N GLU A 226 -9.28 -22.51 9.47
CA GLU A 226 -10.71 -22.47 9.16
C GLU A 226 -11.11 -21.20 8.40
N ASN A 227 -10.64 -20.04 8.88
CA ASN A 227 -11.10 -18.73 8.42
C ASN A 227 -10.00 -18.00 7.63
N CYS A 228 -9.59 -18.56 6.49
CA CYS A 228 -8.59 -17.92 5.61
C CYS A 228 -9.05 -16.59 5.02
N SER A 229 -10.37 -16.33 4.92
CA SER A 229 -10.88 -15.05 4.42
C SER A 229 -10.51 -13.87 5.34
N SER A 230 -10.33 -14.13 6.64
CA SER A 230 -9.81 -13.15 7.60
C SER A 230 -8.40 -12.63 7.26
N LEU A 231 -7.63 -13.37 6.44
CA LEU A 231 -6.30 -12.96 6.01
C LEU A 231 -6.32 -11.89 4.93
N GLN A 232 -7.45 -11.59 4.28
CA GLN A 232 -7.56 -10.54 3.25
C GLN A 232 -6.45 -10.63 2.17
N GLY A 233 -6.19 -11.84 1.67
CA GLY A 233 -5.14 -12.09 0.67
C GLY A 233 -3.71 -12.27 1.23
N ARG A 234 -3.52 -12.15 2.55
CA ARG A 234 -2.23 -12.41 3.21
C ARG A 234 -1.99 -13.91 3.41
N LYS A 235 -0.73 -14.27 3.64
CA LYS A 235 -0.32 -15.63 4.05
C LYS A 235 -0.05 -15.65 5.56
N LEU A 236 -0.38 -16.77 6.19
CA LEU A 236 -0.13 -17.03 7.61
C LEU A 236 0.89 -18.16 7.72
N TYR A 237 2.10 -17.88 8.19
CA TYR A 237 3.06 -18.95 8.47
C TYR A 237 2.76 -19.58 9.82
N ALA A 238 2.82 -20.92 9.91
CA ALA A 238 2.77 -21.62 11.18
C ALA A 238 3.80 -22.76 11.24
N GLU A 239 4.40 -22.93 12.41
CA GLU A 239 5.18 -24.13 12.78
C GLU A 239 4.39 -24.93 13.79
N PHE A 240 4.20 -26.22 13.52
CA PHE A 240 3.38 -27.07 14.36
C PHE A 240 3.89 -28.51 14.37
N LYS A 241 3.56 -29.22 15.45
CA LYS A 241 3.77 -30.65 15.59
C LYS A 241 2.43 -31.35 15.65
N LEU A 242 2.28 -32.39 14.85
CA LEU A 242 1.18 -33.33 14.91
C LEU A 242 1.66 -34.63 15.56
N CYS A 243 0.78 -35.24 16.35
CA CYS A 243 1.10 -36.42 17.13
C CYS A 243 -0.07 -37.41 17.11
N VAL A 244 0.20 -38.68 16.85
CA VAL A 244 -0.70 -39.80 17.16
C VAL A 244 -0.16 -40.46 18.42
N LYS A 245 -0.96 -40.41 19.48
CA LYS A 245 -0.55 -40.87 20.81
C LYS A 245 -0.55 -42.39 20.88
N ASN A 246 0.58 -42.93 21.28
CA ASN A 246 0.65 -44.24 21.91
C ASN A 246 0.01 -44.15 23.31
N GLN A 247 -0.91 -45.06 23.61
CA GLN A 247 -1.72 -45.05 24.82
C GLN A 247 -1.21 -46.06 25.87
N LEU A 248 -0.25 -46.92 25.51
CA LEU A 248 0.38 -47.89 26.41
C LEU A 248 1.70 -47.39 26.99
N ASN A 249 2.39 -46.50 26.28
CA ASN A 249 3.67 -45.91 26.67
C ASN A 249 3.90 -44.55 25.96
N ASP A 250 5.04 -43.92 26.22
CA ASP A 250 5.39 -42.60 25.66
C ASP A 250 5.98 -42.66 24.23
N ASN A 251 5.94 -43.80 23.54
CA ASN A 251 6.44 -43.96 22.17
C ASN A 251 5.41 -43.47 21.14
N HIS A 252 5.10 -42.18 21.18
CA HIS A 252 4.15 -41.54 20.27
C HIS A 252 4.73 -41.35 18.87
N GLN A 253 3.86 -41.30 17.86
CA GLN A 253 4.25 -40.95 16.50
C GLN A 253 4.09 -39.44 16.29
N VAL A 254 5.20 -38.73 16.15
CA VAL A 254 5.21 -37.26 16.04
C VAL A 254 5.88 -36.83 14.74
N LYS A 255 5.25 -35.91 14.00
CA LYS A 255 5.87 -35.21 12.87
C LYS A 255 5.75 -33.70 13.04
N GLU A 256 6.82 -32.99 12.68
CA GLU A 256 6.87 -31.52 12.67
C GLU A 256 6.67 -31.00 11.25
N ALA A 257 5.97 -29.89 11.11
CA ALA A 257 5.69 -29.25 9.83
C ALA A 257 5.71 -27.73 9.96
N TYR A 258 5.99 -27.09 8.81
CA TYR A 258 6.01 -25.64 8.64
C TYR A 258 5.30 -25.33 7.32
N ASN A 259 4.35 -24.40 7.35
CA ASN A 259 3.65 -24.04 6.12
C ASN A 259 3.10 -22.61 6.15
N TRP A 260 2.90 -22.06 4.94
CA TRP A 260 2.16 -20.84 4.70
C TRP A 260 0.72 -21.16 4.33
N PHE A 261 -0.20 -20.89 5.24
CA PHE A 261 -1.64 -21.02 5.03
C PHE A 261 -2.18 -19.78 4.32
N CYS A 262 -3.10 -19.98 3.37
CA CYS A 262 -3.77 -18.91 2.64
C CYS A 262 -5.08 -19.42 2.01
N ALA A 263 -5.80 -18.55 1.31
CA ALA A 263 -7.08 -18.90 0.68
C ALA A 263 -6.98 -20.06 -0.33
N SER A 264 -5.81 -20.26 -0.96
CA SER A 264 -5.57 -21.38 -1.89
C SER A 264 -4.87 -22.59 -1.24
N CYS A 265 -4.50 -22.50 0.04
CA CYS A 265 -3.85 -23.57 0.79
C CYS A 265 -4.31 -23.46 2.25
N THR A 266 -5.50 -24.00 2.49
CA THR A 266 -6.21 -23.94 3.79
C THR A 266 -5.72 -24.98 4.78
N ASP A 267 -5.11 -26.05 4.29
CA ASP A 267 -4.64 -27.17 5.08
C ASP A 267 -3.31 -27.69 4.55
N TRP A 268 -2.53 -28.28 5.45
CA TRP A 268 -1.22 -28.83 5.13
C TRP A 268 -0.76 -29.81 6.19
N SER A 269 -0.16 -30.92 5.75
CA SER A 269 0.56 -31.93 6.54
C SER A 269 0.85 -33.15 5.65
N TRP A 270 0.77 -34.36 6.21
CA TRP A 270 1.17 -35.64 5.66
C TRP A 270 -0.03 -36.49 5.23
N SER A 271 -0.05 -36.87 3.95
CA SER A 271 -0.90 -37.94 3.42
C SER A 271 -0.49 -39.31 4.01
N ASP A 272 0.77 -39.49 4.34
CA ASP A 272 1.44 -40.69 4.82
C ASP A 272 1.92 -40.51 6.28
N PHE A 273 1.00 -40.17 7.21
CA PHE A 273 1.39 -39.85 8.58
C PHE A 273 1.88 -41.10 9.35
N MET A 274 1.15 -42.21 9.23
CA MET A 274 1.44 -43.48 9.89
C MET A 274 0.81 -44.66 9.13
N SER A 275 1.56 -45.73 8.94
CA SER A 275 1.07 -46.96 8.29
C SER A 275 -0.14 -47.54 9.03
N LEU A 276 -1.18 -47.93 8.28
CA LEU A 276 -2.37 -48.54 8.86
C LEU A 276 -2.10 -49.93 9.45
N GLU A 277 -1.08 -50.64 8.95
CA GLU A 277 -0.63 -51.90 9.54
C GLU A 277 -0.10 -51.64 10.96
N HIS A 278 0.79 -50.66 11.10
CA HIS A 278 1.36 -50.27 12.38
C HIS A 278 0.33 -49.68 13.35
N LEU A 279 -0.59 -48.86 12.83
CA LEU A 279 -1.66 -48.24 13.60
C LEU A 279 -2.63 -49.26 14.19
N ARG A 280 -2.92 -50.33 13.45
CA ARG A 280 -3.91 -51.38 13.82
C ARG A 280 -3.32 -52.51 14.64
N ASP A 281 -2.00 -52.65 14.69
CA ASP A 281 -1.33 -53.62 15.55
C ASP A 281 -1.58 -53.27 17.03
N SER A 282 -2.41 -54.07 17.70
CA SER A 282 -2.78 -53.86 19.10
C SER A 282 -1.58 -53.91 20.06
N SER A 283 -0.47 -54.54 19.67
CA SER A 283 0.76 -54.54 20.48
C SER A 283 1.46 -53.17 20.48
N LYS A 284 1.14 -52.30 19.52
CA LYS A 284 1.71 -50.95 19.41
C LYS A 284 0.96 -49.91 20.22
N GLY A 285 -0.31 -50.15 20.59
CA GLY A 285 -1.03 -49.32 21.55
C GLY A 285 -1.51 -47.95 21.03
N PHE A 286 -1.59 -47.74 19.71
CA PHE A 286 -2.10 -46.48 19.15
C PHE A 286 -3.63 -46.37 19.17
N ILE A 287 -4.32 -47.51 19.09
CA ILE A 287 -5.78 -47.61 19.23
C ILE A 287 -6.09 -48.47 20.45
N GLU A 288 -6.63 -47.85 21.50
CA GLU A 288 -7.09 -48.54 22.71
C GLU A 288 -8.58 -48.28 22.91
N ASN A 289 -9.35 -49.32 23.27
CA ASN A 289 -10.81 -49.24 23.39
C ASN A 289 -11.48 -48.58 22.17
N ASP A 290 -11.03 -48.98 20.98
CA ASP A 290 -11.44 -48.42 19.67
C ASP A 290 -11.37 -46.88 19.60
N THR A 291 -10.39 -46.29 20.29
CA THR A 291 -10.20 -44.86 20.36
C THR A 291 -8.81 -44.48 19.85
N LEU A 292 -8.75 -43.58 18.88
CA LEU A 292 -7.52 -42.92 18.45
C LEU A 292 -7.38 -41.57 19.16
N ILE A 293 -6.17 -41.23 19.61
CA ILE A 293 -5.89 -39.91 20.20
C ILE A 293 -4.89 -39.17 19.31
N VAL A 294 -5.29 -38.00 18.84
CA VAL A 294 -4.49 -37.12 17.99
C VAL A 294 -4.25 -35.81 18.70
N GLU A 295 -3.04 -35.29 18.60
CA GLU A 295 -2.62 -34.06 19.24
C GLU A 295 -1.95 -33.10 18.25
N VAL A 296 -2.14 -31.80 18.49
CA VAL A 296 -1.41 -30.74 17.79
C VAL A 296 -0.86 -29.70 18.75
N ASN A 297 0.39 -29.33 18.52
CA ASN A 297 1.06 -28.21 19.17
C ASN A 297 1.48 -27.22 18.09
N ILE A 298 0.80 -26.07 18.01
CA ILE A 298 1.22 -24.95 17.17
C ILE A 298 2.18 -24.10 18.00
N ARG A 299 3.45 -24.07 17.59
CA ARG A 299 4.56 -23.48 18.35
C ARG A 299 4.76 -21.99 18.07
N ARG A 300 4.56 -21.59 16.82
CA ARG A 300 4.61 -20.19 16.42
C ARG A 300 3.79 -19.92 15.18
N VAL A 301 3.34 -18.67 15.08
CA VAL A 301 2.63 -18.16 13.90
C VAL A 301 3.19 -16.79 13.54
N CYS A 302 3.44 -16.53 12.26
CA CYS A 302 3.81 -15.21 11.76
C CYS A 302 2.59 -14.53 11.15
N VAL A 303 2.22 -13.37 11.70
CA VAL A 303 1.07 -12.57 11.26
C VAL A 303 1.60 -11.25 10.70
N THR A 304 1.16 -10.89 9.49
CA THR A 304 1.37 -9.54 8.94
C THR A 304 0.13 -8.69 9.18
N LYS A 305 0.28 -7.43 9.59
CA LYS A 305 -0.81 -6.45 9.77
C LYS A 305 -0.48 -5.17 9.02
N ILE A 306 -1.45 -4.59 8.34
CA ILE A 306 -1.31 -3.29 7.67
C ILE A 306 -2.11 -2.27 8.48
N SER A 307 -1.46 -1.18 8.89
CA SER A 307 -2.10 0.00 9.47
C SER A 307 -2.02 1.19 8.52
N LEU A 308 -3.09 1.98 8.51
CA LEU A 308 -3.15 3.31 7.91
C LEU A 308 -2.62 4.35 8.92
#